data_AF-A0A6V8IAU8-F1
#
_entry.id   AF-A0A6V8IAU8-F1
#
_cell.length_a   1.000
_cell.length_b   1.000
_cell.length_c   1.000
_cell.angle_alpha   90.00
_cell.angle_beta   90.00
_cell.angle_gamma   90.00
#
_symmetry.space_group_name_H-M   'P 1'
#
loop_
_entity.id
_entity.type
_entity.pdbx_description
1 polymer ?
#
loop_
_entity_poly.entity_id
_entity_poly.type
_entity_poly.pdbx_seq_one_letter_code
_entity_poly.pdbx_strand_id
1 'polypeptide(L)' 'MFDEVFGTATMCSDNFCKEVRDAFGVSIVADVLDPILKEINSLCIFNADFQQQLYVIDQILNDVRAFQV' A
#
# COMPACT_ATOMS: atom_id res chain seq x y z
N MET A 1 -1.82 6.51 -7.96
CA MET A 1 -1.18 5.35 -8.61
C MET A 1 -0.97 4.17 -7.65
N PHE A 2 -0.15 4.27 -6.59
CA PHE A 2 0.02 3.14 -5.65
C PHE A 2 -1.27 2.85 -4.86
N ASP A 3 -1.96 3.90 -4.43
CA ASP A 3 -3.27 3.79 -3.74
C ASP A 3 -4.38 3.23 -4.64
N GLU A 4 -4.33 3.49 -5.95
CA GLU A 4 -5.32 2.97 -6.92
C GLU A 4 -5.11 1.48 -7.20
N VAL A 5 -3.85 1.03 -7.31
CA VAL A 5 -3.52 -0.39 -7.46
C VAL A 5 -3.92 -1.16 -6.21
N PHE A 6 -3.69 -0.60 -5.02
CA PHE A 6 -4.16 -1.18 -3.76
C PHE A 6 -5.69 -1.27 -3.69
N GLY A 7 -6.39 -0.19 -4.03
CA GLY A 7 -7.86 -0.17 -4.05
C GLY A 7 -8.43 -1.23 -5.00
N THR A 8 -7.81 -1.41 -6.17
CA THR A 8 -8.22 -2.44 -7.14
C THR A 8 -7.95 -3.85 -6.61
N ALA A 9 -6.76 -4.11 -6.04
CA ALA A 9 -6.41 -5.41 -5.48
C ALA A 9 -7.34 -5.82 -4.33
N THR A 10 -7.64 -4.88 -3.43
CA THR A 10 -8.55 -5.08 -2.29
C THR A 10 -9.96 -5.39 -2.77
N MET A 11 -10.49 -4.60 -3.72
CA MET A 11 -11.83 -4.83 -4.28
C MET A 11 -11.94 -6.20 -4.97
N CYS A 12 -10.94 -6.58 -5.76
CA CYS A 12 -10.92 -7.88 -6.45
C CYS A 12 -10.87 -9.04 -5.45
N SER A 13 -10.04 -8.93 -4.42
CA SER A 13 -9.93 -9.94 -3.36
C SER A 13 -11.25 -10.06 -2.58
N ASP A 14 -11.84 -8.95 -2.16
CA ASP A 14 -13.14 -8.94 -1.47
C ASP A 14 -14.25 -9.61 -2.28
N ASN A 15 -14.30 -9.34 -3.59
CA ASN A 15 -15.28 -9.96 -4.48
C ASN A 15 -15.07 -11.47 -4.60
N PHE A 16 -13.82 -11.92 -4.70
CA PHE A 16 -13.50 -13.35 -4.72
C PHE A 16 -13.88 -14.03 -3.40
N CYS A 17 -13.49 -13.46 -2.27
CA CYS A 17 -13.77 -13.98 -0.93
C CYS A 17 -15.28 -14.10 -0.64
N LYS A 18 -16.10 -13.19 -1.18
CA LYS A 18 -17.57 -13.23 -1.02
C LYS A 18 -18.24 -14.42 -1.72
N GLU A 19 -17.69 -14.89 -2.83
CA GLU A 19 -18.30 -15.94 -3.66
C GLU A 19 -17.76 -17.35 -3.35
N VAL A 20 -16.55 -17.45 -2.80
CA VAL A 20 -15.91 -18.73 -2.47
C VAL A 20 -16.62 -19.46 -1.33
N ARG A 21 -16.90 -20.75 -1.53
CA ARG A 21 -17.50 -21.65 -0.52
C ARG A 21 -16.80 -23.00 -0.41
N ASP A 22 -16.07 -23.40 -1.44
CA ASP A 22 -15.36 -24.67 -1.49
C ASP A 22 -14.00 -24.58 -0.77
N ALA A 23 -13.52 -25.73 -0.30
CA ALA A 23 -12.28 -25.81 0.48
C ALA A 23 -11.05 -25.35 -0.30
N PHE A 24 -11.02 -25.53 -1.62
CA PHE A 24 -9.90 -25.09 -2.45
C PHE A 24 -9.89 -23.57 -2.60
N GLY A 25 -11.04 -22.95 -2.87
CA GLY A 25 -11.16 -21.51 -2.86
C GLY A 25 -10.76 -20.91 -1.50
N VAL A 26 -11.17 -21.53 -0.38
CA VAL A 26 -10.75 -21.09 0.96
C VAL A 26 -9.23 -21.16 1.14
N SER A 27 -8.56 -22.19 0.62
CA SER A 27 -7.08 -22.25 0.63
C SER A 27 -6.44 -21.15 -0.24
N ILE A 28 -7.03 -20.79 -1.39
CA ILE A 28 -6.53 -19.66 -2.19
C ILE A 28 -6.60 -18.35 -1.40
N VAL A 29 -7.70 -18.12 -0.68
CA VAL A 29 -7.83 -16.92 0.16
C VAL A 29 -6.74 -16.90 1.22
N ALA A 30 -6.64 -17.95 2.03
CA ALA A 30 -5.74 -18.00 3.17
C ALA A 30 -4.25 -18.05 2.80
N ASP A 31 -3.89 -18.84 1.77
CA ASP A 31 -2.49 -19.15 1.47
C ASP A 31 -1.90 -18.21 0.40
N VAL A 32 -2.74 -17.50 -0.35
CA VAL A 32 -2.29 -16.64 -1.46
C VAL A 32 -2.78 -15.21 -1.32
N LEU A 33 -4.09 -14.98 -1.23
CA LEU A 33 -4.64 -13.62 -1.25
C LEU A 33 -4.32 -12.85 0.03
N ASP A 34 -4.51 -13.45 1.21
CA ASP A 34 -4.25 -12.81 2.49
C ASP A 34 -2.78 -12.37 2.63
N PRO A 35 -1.77 -13.22 2.32
CA PRO A 35 -0.37 -12.81 2.30
C PRO A 35 -0.08 -11.67 1.33
N ILE A 36 -0.62 -11.73 0.10
CA ILE A 36 -0.41 -10.68 -0.90
C ILE A 36 -0.98 -9.35 -0.43
N LEU A 37 -2.21 -9.33 0.10
CA LEU A 37 -2.82 -8.11 0.63
C LEU A 37 -2.01 -7.53 1.79
N LYS A 38 -1.48 -8.39 2.67
CA LYS A 38 -0.62 -7.96 3.78
C LYS A 38 0.68 -7.31 3.30
N GLU A 39 1.34 -7.90 2.31
CA GLU A 39 2.58 -7.33 1.74
C GLU A 39 2.30 -6.01 1.02
N ILE A 40 1.21 -5.92 0.24
CA ILE A 40 0.82 -4.66 -0.39
C ILE A 40 0.55 -3.58 0.66
N ASN A 41 -0.19 -3.90 1.73
CA ASN A 41 -0.43 -2.96 2.82
C ASN A 41 0.88 -2.49 3.49
N SER A 42 1.85 -3.39 3.64
CA SER A 42 3.17 -3.06 4.18
C SER A 42 3.93 -2.09 3.27
N LEU A 43 3.85 -2.28 1.95
CA LEU A 43 4.42 -1.35 0.96
C LEU A 43 3.72 0.01 0.98
N CYS A 44 2.40 0.06 1.17
CA CYS A 44 1.64 1.30 1.30
C CYS A 44 2.11 2.13 2.50
N ILE A 45 2.24 1.48 3.67
CA ILE A 45 2.75 2.13 4.89
C ILE A 45 4.16 2.65 4.66
N PHE A 46 5.04 1.82 4.11
CA PHE A 46 6.41 2.22 3.80
C PHE A 46 6.47 3.42 2.85
N ASN A 47 5.64 3.44 1.80
CA ASN A 47 5.59 4.56 0.88
C ASN A 47 5.10 5.84 1.58
N ALA A 48 4.09 5.75 2.45
CA ALA A 48 3.60 6.92 3.19
C ALA A 48 4.71 7.52 4.07
N ASP A 49 5.44 6.68 4.81
CA ASP A 49 6.58 7.10 5.62
C ASP A 49 7.69 7.73 4.77
N PHE A 50 7.98 7.14 3.61
CA PHE A 50 8.97 7.65 2.67
C PHE A 50 8.59 9.03 2.12
N GLN A 51 7.33 9.23 1.72
CA GLN A 51 6.83 10.53 1.25
C GLN A 51 6.91 11.59 2.35
N GLN A 52 6.62 11.23 3.60
CA GLN A 52 6.74 12.14 4.74
C GLN A 52 8.20 12.58 4.94
N GLN A 53 9.15 11.65 4.82
CA GLN A 53 10.58 11.98 4.93
C GLN A 53 11.05 12.90 3.80
N LEU A 54 10.62 12.63 2.56
CA LEU A 54 10.93 13.49 1.42
C LEU A 54 10.41 14.91 1.64
N TYR A 55 9.17 15.06 2.11
CA TYR A 55 8.60 16.37 2.41
C TYR A 55 9.44 17.15 3.44
N VAL A 56 9.88 16.48 4.51
CA VAL A 56 10.73 17.10 5.53
C VAL A 56 12.08 17.54 4.95
N ILE A 57 12.69 16.71 4.10
CA ILE A 57 13.95 17.06 3.41
C ILE A 57 13.76 18.28 2.52
N ASP A 58 12.70 18.30 1.70
CA ASP A 58 12.39 19.42 0.82
C ASP A 58 12.17 20.71 1.60
N GLN A 59 11.48 20.64 2.74
CA GLN A 59 11.29 21.78 3.63
C GLN A 59 12.64 22.31 4.16
N ILE A 60 13.50 21.44 4.68
CA ILE A 60 14.83 21.81 5.17
C ILE A 60 15.67 22.46 4.05
N LEU A 61 15.66 21.88 2.84
CA LEU A 61 16.40 22.42 1.71
C LEU A 61 15.90 23.81 1.31
N ASN A 62 14.59 24.03 1.34
CA ASN A 62 14.00 25.34 1.04
C ASN A 62 14.33 26.37 2.13
N ASP A 63 14.29 25.98 3.40
CA ASP A 63 14.68 26.85 4.52
C ASP A 63 16.15 27.28 4.37
N VAL A 64 17.06 26.35 4.10
CA VAL A 64 18.49 26.65 3.87
C VAL A 64 18.69 27.62 2.70
N ARG A 65 17.97 27.43 1.59
CA ARG A 65 18.03 28.36 0.44
C ARG A 65 17.54 29.76 0.82
N ALA A 66 16.52 29.87 1.67
CA ALA A 66 16.00 31.16 2.11
C ALA A 66 16.99 31.95 2.99
N PHE A 67 17.90 31.26 3.70
CA PHE A 67 18.96 31.91 4.50
C PHE A 67 20.20 32.35 3.68
N GLN A 68 20.31 31.92 2.41
CA GLN A 68 21.43 32.27 1.53
C GLN A 68 21.15 33.50 0.65
N VAL A 69 20.03 34.20 0.89
CA VAL A 69 19.63 35.48 0.27
C VAL A 69 19.80 36.60 1.29
#